data_AF-A0A0C9Z4D4-F1
#
_entry.id   AF-A0A0C9Z4D4-F1
#
_cell.length_a   1.000
_cell.length_b   1.000
_cell.length_c   1.000
_cell.angle_alpha   90.00
_cell.angle_beta   90.00
_cell.angle_gamma   90.00
#
_symmetry.space_group_name_H-M   'P 1'
#
loop_
_entity.id
_entity.type
_entity.pdbx_description
1 polymer ?
#
loop_
_entity_poly.entity_id
_entity_poly.type
_entity_poly.pdbx_seq_one_letter_code
_entity_poly.pdbx_strand_id
1 'polypeptide(L)'
;PWPWPNMSIWRLMAWQLMGNGKKSCAETTRLVHDVLLTKDFNLKDISGFNAETAIRSMDRSEVTLASESKSILEQDGWKTDVNVDIQVPSCEKCSEGNGRVFTVHGLAYCPLVSVIWAVFMEAALKWFHLTPFKHIWKSPVMGKEQ
;
A
#
# COMPACT_ATOMS: atom_id res chain seq x y z
N PRO A 1 -13.10 37.00 -2.03
CA PRO A 1 -13.95 37.15 -3.23
C PRO A 1 -15.23 36.38 -2.97
N TRP A 2 -16.39 36.92 -3.35
CA TRP A 2 -17.66 36.23 -3.11
C TRP A 2 -17.65 34.83 -3.77
N PRO A 3 -18.18 33.77 -3.13
CA PRO A 3 -18.85 33.70 -1.83
C PRO A 3 -17.93 33.55 -0.60
N TRP A 4 -16.61 33.63 -0.75
CA TRP A 4 -15.66 33.36 0.34
C TRP A 4 -15.24 34.61 1.14
N PRO A 5 -15.12 34.50 2.47
CA PRO A 5 -14.91 35.64 3.37
C PRO A 5 -13.51 36.27 3.27
N ASN A 6 -12.51 35.54 2.77
CA ASN A 6 -11.18 36.08 2.50
C ASN A 6 -10.45 35.34 1.38
N MET A 7 -9.31 35.86 0.96
CA MET A 7 -8.50 35.30 -0.12
C MET A 7 -7.87 33.94 0.22
N SER A 8 -7.53 33.70 1.49
CA SER A 8 -6.93 32.42 1.91
C SER A 8 -7.91 31.27 1.74
N ILE A 9 -9.14 31.45 2.23
CA ILE A 9 -10.24 30.48 2.08
C ILE A 9 -10.57 30.31 0.60
N TRP A 10 -10.59 31.39 -0.17
CA TRP A 10 -10.80 31.30 -1.61
C TRP A 10 -9.72 30.44 -2.30
N ARG A 11 -8.44 30.67 -2.02
CA ARG A 11 -7.33 29.92 -2.65
C ARG A 11 -7.41 28.44 -2.30
N LEU A 12 -7.72 28.10 -1.06
CA LEU A 12 -7.89 26.72 -0.61
C LEU A 12 -9.06 26.04 -1.34
N MET A 13 -10.21 26.70 -1.39
CA MET A 13 -11.39 26.15 -2.06
C MET A 13 -11.22 26.08 -3.57
N ALA A 14 -10.57 27.07 -4.19
CA ALA A 14 -10.21 27.03 -5.60
C ALA A 14 -9.30 25.84 -5.89
N TRP A 15 -8.27 25.58 -5.08
CA TRP A 15 -7.40 24.40 -5.21
C TRP A 15 -8.18 23.08 -5.08
N GLN A 16 -9.15 23.00 -4.15
CA GLN A 16 -10.00 21.82 -4.01
C GLN A 16 -10.82 21.57 -5.28
N LEU A 17 -11.45 22.63 -5.80
CA LEU A 17 -12.35 22.57 -6.96
C LEU A 17 -11.58 22.42 -8.28
N MET A 18 -10.29 22.76 -8.32
CA MET A 18 -9.43 22.53 -9.48
C MET A 18 -9.00 21.07 -9.57
N GLY A 19 -9.14 20.47 -10.76
CA GLY A 19 -8.68 19.12 -11.08
C GLY A 19 -9.82 18.17 -11.49
N ASN A 20 -9.63 16.87 -11.24
CA ASN A 20 -10.55 15.80 -11.66
C ASN A 20 -11.68 15.50 -10.65
N GLY A 21 -11.97 16.43 -9.72
CA GLY A 21 -13.04 16.28 -8.73
C GLY A 21 -12.79 15.24 -7.62
N LYS A 22 -11.58 14.64 -7.53
CA LYS A 22 -11.28 13.59 -6.52
C LYS A 22 -10.96 14.12 -5.12
N LYS A 23 -10.90 15.44 -4.91
CA LYS A 23 -10.56 16.03 -3.61
C LYS A 23 -11.78 16.12 -2.70
N SER A 24 -11.72 15.37 -1.60
CA SER A 24 -12.77 15.32 -0.57
C SER A 24 -12.79 16.58 0.31
N CYS A 25 -13.97 17.07 0.68
CA CYS A 25 -14.12 18.16 1.67
C CYS A 25 -13.50 17.81 3.03
N ALA A 26 -13.59 16.53 3.44
CA ALA A 26 -12.99 16.07 4.69
C ALA A 26 -11.46 16.16 4.63
N GLU A 27 -10.87 15.77 3.50
CA GLU A 27 -9.42 15.85 3.30
C GLU A 27 -8.92 17.29 3.20
N THR A 28 -9.67 18.20 2.57
CA THR A 28 -9.34 19.63 2.59
C THR A 28 -9.36 20.20 4.01
N THR A 29 -10.32 19.77 4.84
CA THR A 29 -10.40 20.20 6.24
C THR A 29 -9.21 19.67 7.04
N ARG A 30 -8.84 18.40 6.85
CA ARG A 30 -7.64 17.80 7.45
C ARG A 30 -6.36 18.50 7.03
N LEU A 31 -6.21 18.89 5.76
CA LEU A 31 -5.06 19.66 5.30
C LEU A 31 -4.87 20.96 6.11
N VAL A 32 -5.96 21.65 6.47
CA VAL A 32 -5.86 22.87 7.27
C VAL A 32 -5.40 22.57 8.69
N HIS A 33 -6.03 21.61 9.36
CA HIS A 33 -5.79 21.33 10.77
C HIS A 33 -4.51 20.53 11.03
N ASP A 34 -4.26 19.52 10.21
CA ASP A 34 -3.19 18.54 10.40
C ASP A 34 -1.88 18.95 9.71
N VAL A 35 -1.90 19.98 8.85
CA VAL A 35 -0.70 20.49 8.15
C VAL A 35 -0.54 21.99 8.33
N LEU A 36 -1.49 22.82 7.86
CA LEU A 36 -1.26 24.27 7.80
C LEU A 36 -1.24 24.97 9.17
N LEU A 37 -1.96 24.42 10.16
CA LEU A 37 -2.06 24.98 11.51
C LEU A 37 -1.12 24.33 12.53
N THR A 38 -0.32 23.34 12.14
CA THR A 38 0.60 22.69 13.07
C THR A 38 1.78 23.61 13.38
N LYS A 39 2.36 23.46 14.58
CA LYS A 39 3.41 24.37 15.08
C LYS A 39 4.75 24.24 14.35
N ASP A 40 4.97 23.08 13.75
CA ASP A 40 6.14 22.69 13.00
C ASP A 40 6.02 22.98 11.50
N PHE A 41 4.86 23.43 11.02
CA PHE A 41 4.69 23.81 9.63
C PHE A 41 5.08 25.27 9.40
N ASN A 42 6.02 25.49 8.49
CA ASN A 42 6.45 26.81 8.06
C ASN A 42 6.36 26.93 6.55
N LEU A 43 5.58 27.91 6.09
CA LEU A 43 5.36 28.20 4.67
C LEU A 43 6.66 28.47 3.90
N LYS A 44 7.70 28.99 4.56
CA LYS A 44 8.99 29.28 3.91
C LYS A 44 9.74 28.01 3.51
N ASP A 45 9.54 26.91 4.23
CA ASP A 45 10.28 25.66 4.01
C ASP A 45 9.80 24.96 2.74
N ILE A 46 8.57 25.26 2.31
CA ILE A 46 7.97 24.75 1.07
C ILE A 46 8.07 25.75 -0.09
N SER A 47 8.86 26.82 0.06
CA SER A 47 9.16 27.75 -1.03
C SER A 47 10.03 27.05 -2.07
N GLY A 48 9.42 26.57 -3.16
CA GLY A 48 10.06 25.74 -4.18
C GLY A 48 9.73 24.25 -4.08
N PHE A 49 8.80 23.87 -3.20
CA PHE A 49 8.32 22.50 -3.09
C PHE A 49 7.73 22.00 -4.41
N ASN A 50 8.12 20.77 -4.78
CA ASN A 50 7.59 20.05 -5.92
C ASN A 50 7.27 18.61 -5.48
N ALA A 51 5.99 18.23 -5.61
CA ALA A 51 5.51 16.93 -5.11
C ALA A 51 6.19 15.74 -5.81
N GLU A 52 6.44 15.82 -7.12
CA GLU A 52 7.10 14.75 -7.88
C GLU A 52 8.53 14.52 -7.40
N THR A 53 9.25 15.60 -7.11
CA THR A 53 10.63 15.52 -6.60
C THR A 53 10.67 14.95 -5.19
N ALA A 54 9.73 15.36 -4.33
CA ALA A 54 9.60 14.82 -2.98
C ALA A 54 9.28 13.32 -2.98
N ILE A 55 8.33 12.88 -3.82
CA ILE A 55 8.00 11.45 -4.00
C ILE A 55 9.22 10.68 -4.51
N ARG A 56 9.89 11.16 -5.55
CA ARG A 56 11.09 10.51 -6.09
C ARG A 56 12.22 10.40 -5.05
N SER A 57 12.34 11.39 -4.16
CA SER A 57 13.32 11.35 -3.07
C SER A 57 12.94 10.30 -2.03
N MET A 58 11.66 10.19 -1.69
CA MET A 58 11.14 9.15 -0.79
C MET A 58 11.39 7.76 -1.37
N ASP A 59 10.99 7.52 -2.62
CA ASP A 59 11.21 6.24 -3.31
C ASP A 59 12.70 5.86 -3.32
N ARG A 60 13.60 6.82 -3.56
CA ARG A 60 15.06 6.58 -3.51
C ARG A 60 15.53 6.20 -2.11
N SER A 61 15.00 6.84 -1.08
CA SER A 61 15.33 6.51 0.30
C SER A 61 14.84 5.11 0.67
N GLU A 62 13.66 4.70 0.20
CA GLU A 62 13.17 3.33 0.37
C GLU A 62 14.07 2.31 -0.35
N VAL A 63 14.57 2.61 -1.56
CA VAL A 63 15.54 1.74 -2.25
C VAL A 63 16.88 1.63 -1.49
N THR A 64 17.28 2.71 -0.81
CA THR A 64 18.51 2.71 0.00
C THR A 64 18.32 1.86 1.26
N LEU A 65 17.19 1.99 1.95
CA LEU A 65 16.78 1.13 3.06
C LEU A 65 16.57 -0.33 2.60
N ALA A 66 16.10 -0.53 1.36
CA ALA A 66 15.97 -1.84 0.74
C ALA A 66 17.34 -2.52 0.52
N SER A 67 18.44 -1.76 0.45
CA SER A 67 19.79 -2.35 0.40
C SER A 67 20.30 -2.77 1.77
N GLU A 68 19.76 -2.19 2.85
CA GLU A 68 19.94 -2.61 4.26
C GLU A 68 18.92 -3.68 4.70
N SER A 69 17.97 -4.02 3.80
CA SER A 69 16.75 -4.81 4.08
C SER A 69 16.96 -6.27 4.43
N LYS A 70 18.17 -6.82 4.30
CA LYS A 70 18.44 -8.16 4.81
C LYS A 70 18.03 -8.28 6.28
N SER A 71 18.29 -7.22 7.06
CA SER A 71 17.88 -7.17 8.47
C SER A 71 16.39 -6.91 8.69
N ILE A 72 15.72 -6.17 7.80
CA ILE A 72 14.31 -5.78 7.93
C ILE A 72 13.38 -6.92 7.50
N LEU A 73 13.71 -7.59 6.39
CA LEU A 73 12.96 -8.76 5.93
C LEU A 73 13.00 -9.89 6.96
N GLU A 74 14.16 -10.13 7.57
CA GLU A 74 14.31 -11.11 8.65
C GLU A 74 13.48 -10.72 9.90
N GLN A 75 13.35 -9.42 10.20
CA GLN A 75 12.48 -8.91 11.28
C GLN A 75 10.99 -9.13 11.00
N ASP A 76 10.56 -8.98 9.74
CA ASP A 76 9.17 -9.18 9.29
C ASP A 76 8.83 -10.65 9.00
N GLY A 77 9.66 -11.59 9.46
CA GLY A 77 9.42 -13.03 9.34
C GLY A 77 9.68 -13.62 7.96
N TRP A 78 10.27 -12.84 7.03
CA TRP A 78 10.74 -13.35 5.75
C TRP A 78 12.04 -14.12 5.94
N LYS A 79 12.11 -15.30 5.34
CA LYS A 79 13.33 -16.08 5.22
C LYS A 79 13.96 -15.76 3.88
N THR A 80 15.15 -15.16 3.91
CA THR A 80 15.93 -14.79 2.71
C THR A 80 17.02 -15.81 2.42
N ASP A 81 17.55 -15.80 1.19
CA ASP A 81 18.65 -16.66 0.73
C ASP A 81 18.41 -18.18 0.91
N VAL A 82 17.16 -18.62 0.83
CA VAL A 82 16.83 -20.05 0.95
C VAL A 82 16.91 -20.73 -0.42
N ASN A 83 17.49 -21.93 -0.44
CA ASN A 83 17.44 -22.82 -1.59
C ASN A 83 16.25 -23.78 -1.45
N VAL A 84 15.38 -23.84 -2.45
CA VAL A 84 14.19 -24.70 -2.45
C VAL A 84 14.20 -25.62 -3.65
N ASP A 85 14.08 -26.92 -3.39
CA ASP A 85 13.96 -27.94 -4.41
C ASP A 85 12.50 -28.11 -4.82
N ILE A 86 12.24 -27.98 -6.12
CA ILE A 86 10.92 -28.24 -6.71
C ILE A 86 11.00 -29.40 -7.69
N GLN A 87 9.93 -30.19 -7.73
CA GLN A 87 9.77 -31.26 -8.71
C GLN A 87 9.19 -30.67 -9.99
N VAL A 88 9.98 -30.64 -11.05
CA VAL A 88 9.54 -30.16 -12.36
C VAL A 88 9.17 -31.36 -13.22
N PRO A 89 7.95 -31.43 -13.78
CA PRO A 89 7.58 -32.49 -14.71
C PRO A 89 8.54 -32.49 -15.90
N SER A 90 9.34 -33.53 -16.00
CA SER A 90 10.02 -33.88 -17.24
C SER A 90 9.04 -34.74 -18.01
N CYS A 91 8.70 -34.40 -19.26
CA CYS A 91 7.79 -35.19 -20.10
C CYS A 91 8.32 -36.61 -20.43
N GLU A 92 9.37 -37.06 -19.74
CA GLU A 92 9.96 -38.38 -19.77
C GLU A 92 9.17 -39.32 -18.84
N LYS A 93 8.94 -40.57 -19.28
CA LYS A 93 8.32 -41.59 -18.43
C LYS A 93 9.33 -42.02 -17.35
N CYS A 94 9.24 -41.43 -16.16
CA CYS A 94 10.03 -41.83 -15.01
C CYS A 94 9.32 -42.97 -14.26
N SER A 95 9.98 -44.11 -14.06
CA SER A 95 9.43 -45.29 -13.37
C SER A 95 9.12 -45.04 -11.89
N GLU A 96 9.73 -44.02 -11.29
CA GLU A 96 9.53 -43.62 -9.89
C GLU A 96 8.44 -42.53 -9.73
N GLY A 97 7.88 -42.01 -10.83
CA GLY A 97 6.78 -41.02 -10.81
C GLY A 97 7.18 -39.60 -10.40
N ASN A 98 8.42 -39.39 -9.98
CA ASN A 98 8.92 -38.09 -9.53
C ASN A 98 9.58 -37.36 -10.71
N GLY A 99 9.30 -36.07 -10.85
CA GLY A 99 9.89 -35.23 -11.91
C GLY A 99 11.41 -35.04 -11.74
N ARG A 100 11.99 -34.09 -12.47
CA ARG A 100 13.37 -33.67 -12.21
C ARG A 100 13.38 -32.63 -11.09
N VAL A 101 14.28 -32.82 -10.13
CA VAL A 101 14.52 -31.82 -9.08
C VAL A 101 15.16 -30.60 -9.72
N PHE A 102 14.60 -29.42 -9.45
CA PHE A 102 15.17 -28.13 -9.80
C PHE A 102 15.32 -27.30 -8.54
N THR A 103 16.54 -26.84 -8.24
CA THR A 103 16.81 -26.00 -7.07
C THR A 103 16.64 -24.53 -7.45
N VAL A 104 15.73 -23.85 -6.77
CA VAL A 104 15.57 -22.39 -6.83
C VAL A 104 16.51 -21.77 -5.80
N HIS A 105 17.49 -21.00 -6.25
CA HIS A 105 18.46 -20.32 -5.39
C HIS A 105 18.02 -18.91 -5.02
N GLY A 106 18.42 -18.46 -3.82
CA GLY A 106 18.24 -17.07 -3.38
C GLY A 106 16.77 -16.69 -3.17
N LEU A 107 15.91 -17.66 -2.82
CA LEU A 107 14.49 -17.39 -2.62
C LEU A 107 14.28 -16.66 -1.29
N ALA A 108 13.50 -15.58 -1.33
CA ALA A 108 12.89 -14.97 -0.16
C ALA A 108 11.44 -15.44 -0.04
N TYR A 109 11.05 -16.00 1.12
CA TYR A 109 9.66 -16.39 1.37
C TYR A 109 9.23 -16.11 2.81
N CYS A 110 7.97 -15.75 3.00
CA CYS A 110 7.35 -15.66 4.31
C CYS A 110 6.38 -16.85 4.49
N PRO A 111 6.52 -17.68 5.55
CA PRO A 111 5.62 -18.81 5.78
C PRO A 111 4.17 -18.33 5.92
N LEU A 112 3.25 -18.93 5.15
CA LEU A 112 1.85 -18.51 5.13
C LEU A 112 1.22 -18.46 6.52
N VAL A 113 1.51 -19.44 7.38
CA VAL A 113 1.00 -19.48 8.76
C VAL A 113 1.54 -18.29 9.56
N SER A 114 2.82 -17.95 9.42
CA SER A 114 3.41 -16.77 10.08
C SER A 114 2.74 -15.48 9.63
N VAL A 115 2.47 -15.32 8.33
CA VAL A 115 1.75 -14.16 7.78
C VAL A 115 0.35 -14.06 8.37
N ILE A 116 -0.40 -15.17 8.38
CA ILE A 116 -1.75 -15.21 8.96
C ILE A 116 -1.68 -14.81 10.44
N TRP A 117 -0.76 -15.39 11.22
CA TRP A 117 -0.62 -15.03 12.63
C TRP A 117 -0.31 -13.55 12.82
N ALA A 118 0.65 -13.00 12.08
CA ALA A 118 1.03 -11.59 12.18
C ALA A 118 -0.16 -10.65 11.97
N VAL A 119 -0.94 -10.87 10.91
CA VAL A 119 -2.14 -10.07 10.59
C VAL A 119 -3.18 -10.12 11.72
N PHE A 120 -3.34 -11.28 12.38
CA PHE A 120 -4.26 -11.42 13.51
C PHE A 120 -3.72 -10.85 14.83
N MET A 121 -2.43 -10.52 14.92
CA MET A 121 -1.86 -9.82 16.08
C MET A 121 -1.95 -8.29 15.94
N GLU A 122 -2.24 -7.77 14.75
CA GLU A 122 -2.34 -6.34 14.52
C GLU A 122 -3.65 -5.72 15.00
N ALA A 123 -3.59 -4.45 15.43
CA ALA A 123 -4.77 -3.68 15.82
C ALA A 123 -5.78 -3.49 14.67
N ALA A 124 -5.35 -3.69 13.42
CA ALA A 124 -6.19 -3.61 12.23
C ALA A 124 -7.20 -4.78 12.12
N LEU A 125 -6.96 -5.90 12.82
CA LEU A 125 -7.84 -7.07 12.82
C LEU A 125 -9.31 -6.72 13.15
N LYS A 126 -9.53 -5.70 13.98
CA LYS A 126 -10.89 -5.24 14.36
C LYS A 126 -11.75 -4.78 13.18
N TRP A 127 -11.15 -4.53 12.03
CA TRP A 127 -11.84 -4.12 10.80
C TRP A 127 -12.06 -5.27 9.81
N PHE A 128 -11.58 -6.48 10.12
CA PHE A 128 -11.69 -7.62 9.24
C PHE A 128 -13.07 -8.25 9.36
N HIS A 129 -13.69 -8.56 8.22
CA HIS A 129 -14.93 -9.31 8.16
C HIS A 129 -14.62 -10.81 8.26
N LEU A 130 -14.52 -11.33 9.50
CA LEU A 130 -14.27 -12.75 9.76
C LEU A 130 -15.53 -13.61 9.75
N THR A 131 -16.70 -12.98 9.83
CA THR A 131 -17.99 -13.66 9.68
C THR A 131 -18.32 -13.78 8.19
N PRO A 132 -18.73 -14.96 7.71
CA PRO A 132 -19.21 -15.12 6.35
C PRO A 132 -20.28 -14.08 6.03
N PHE A 133 -20.16 -13.40 4.89
CA PHE A 133 -21.17 -12.49 4.39
C PHE A 133 -21.50 -12.83 2.94
N LYS A 134 -22.75 -12.59 2.56
CA LYS A 134 -23.18 -12.73 1.17
C LYS A 134 -22.97 -11.40 0.47
N HIS A 135 -22.03 -11.36 -0.48
CA HIS A 135 -21.94 -10.23 -1.39
C HIS A 135 -22.98 -10.43 -2.48
N ILE A 136 -24.06 -9.64 -2.44
CA ILE A 136 -25.12 -9.68 -3.43
C ILE A 136 -24.83 -8.60 -4.45
N TRP A 137 -24.59 -8.99 -5.70
CA TRP A 137 -24.48 -8.02 -6.78
C TRP A 137 -25.87 -7.62 -7.26
N LYS A 138 -26.15 -6.32 -7.25
CA LYS A 138 -27.36 -5.75 -7.87
C LYS A 138 -26.97 -5.16 -9.21
N SER A 139 -27.57 -5.70 -10.28
CA SER A 139 -27.37 -5.13 -11.61
C SER A 139 -27.84 -3.66 -11.63
N PRO A 140 -26.99 -2.70 -12.03
CA PRO A 140 -27.41 -1.30 -12.19
C PRO A 140 -28.46 -1.11 -13.29
N VAL A 141 -28.57 -2.10 -14.19
CA VAL A 141 -29.46 -2.07 -15.36
C VAL A 141 -30.75 -2.82 -15.10
N MET A 142 -30.69 -3.96 -14.41
CA MET A 142 -31.85 -4.84 -14.23
C MET A 142 -32.45 -4.81 -12.81
N GLY A 143 -31.75 -4.25 -11.82
CA GLY A 143 -32.21 -4.15 -10.42
C GLY A 143 -32.36 -5.50 -9.70
N LYS A 144 -32.03 -6.62 -10.36
CA LYS A 144 -32.12 -7.97 -9.79
C LYS A 144 -30.85 -8.32 -9.03
N GLU A 145 -31.04 -8.98 -7.90
CA GLU A 145 -29.99 -9.61 -7.10
C GLU A 145 -29.53 -10.90 -7.79
N GLN A 146 -28.21 -11.08 -7.91
CA GLN A 146 -27.58 -12.28 -8.48
C GLN A 146 -26.58 -12.87 -7.50
#